data_AF-A0A3R9CBG3-F1
#
_entry.id   AF-A0A3R9CBG3-F1
#
_cell.length_a   1.000
_cell.length_b   1.000
_cell.length_c   1.000
_cell.angle_alpha   90.00
_cell.angle_beta   90.00
_cell.angle_gamma   90.00
#
_symmetry.space_group_name_H-M   'P 1'
#
loop_
_entity.id
_entity.type
_entity.pdbx_description
1 polymer ?
#
loop_
_entity_poly.entity_id
_entity_poly.type
_entity_poly.pdbx_seq_one_letter_code
_entity_poly.pdbx_strand_id
1 'polypeptide(L)'
;MIDVPIFKLARADPAVKALLESDGILRVWKFGSAPDEPQAPYVTWQTISGDSNSNLDSRPVSDNAIIQIDVYATDEDVVEQVATAMRDAIELDCYVVRYGEADKDPVTGMPHYSFDVSWIVNR
;
A
#
# COMPACT_ATOMS: atom_id res chain seq x y z
N MET A 1 8.05 -1.18 -16.23
CA MET A 1 7.71 -1.35 -14.80
C MET A 1 6.97 -0.09 -14.40
N ILE A 2 5.74 -0.21 -13.89
CA ILE A 2 4.97 0.95 -13.44
C ILE A 2 5.50 1.35 -12.06
N ASP A 3 5.92 2.60 -11.90
CA ASP A 3 6.42 3.14 -10.63
C ASP A 3 5.32 3.96 -9.96
N VAL A 4 5.07 3.68 -8.69
CA VAL A 4 4.06 4.37 -7.88
C VAL A 4 4.72 4.91 -6.61
N PRO A 5 4.51 6.19 -6.25
CA PRO A 5 5.25 6.86 -5.18
C PRO A 5 4.76 6.52 -3.76
N ILE A 6 4.26 5.31 -3.51
CA ILE A 6 3.61 4.93 -2.23
C ILE A 6 4.52 5.18 -1.04
N PHE A 7 5.76 4.70 -1.06
CA PHE A 7 6.69 4.91 0.05
C PHE A 7 7.00 6.40 0.28
N LYS A 8 7.08 7.19 -0.81
CA LYS A 8 7.34 8.63 -0.74
C LYS A 8 6.17 9.37 -0.09
N LEU A 9 4.94 9.03 -0.46
CA LEU A 9 3.73 9.62 0.11
C LEU A 9 3.54 9.22 1.57
N ALA A 10 3.67 7.93 1.88
CA ALA A 10 3.64 7.40 3.26
C ALA A 10 4.68 8.10 4.16
N ARG A 11 5.88 8.38 3.65
CA ARG A 11 6.93 9.09 4.39
C ARG A 11 6.67 10.58 4.57
N ALA A 12 5.89 11.20 3.68
CA ALA A 12 5.53 12.60 3.77
C ALA A 12 4.36 12.84 4.74
N ASP A 13 3.52 11.82 4.96
CA ASP A 13 2.34 11.92 5.81
C ASP A 13 2.66 11.79 7.32
N PRO A 14 2.34 12.79 8.16
CA PRO A 14 2.63 12.73 9.60
C PRO A 14 1.88 11.64 10.37
N ALA A 15 0.66 11.28 9.96
CA ALA A 15 -0.14 10.27 10.64
C ALA A 15 0.41 8.87 10.38
N VAL A 16 0.80 8.59 9.13
CA VAL A 16 1.49 7.36 8.75
C VAL A 16 2.80 7.22 9.51
N LYS A 17 3.60 8.29 9.54
CA LYS A 17 4.85 8.32 10.31
C LYS A 17 4.65 8.03 11.80
N ALA A 18 3.64 8.63 12.42
CA ALA A 18 3.38 8.43 13.84
C ALA A 18 3.06 6.96 14.20
N LEU A 19 2.48 6.21 13.27
CA LEU A 19 2.11 4.81 13.47
C LEU A 19 3.23 3.84 13.04
N LEU A 20 3.93 4.13 11.95
CA LEU A 20 4.82 3.17 11.29
C LEU A 20 6.31 3.49 11.40
N GLU A 21 6.72 4.69 11.82
CA GLU A 21 8.12 5.05 12.01
C GLU A 21 8.58 4.74 13.44
N SER A 22 9.58 3.87 13.58
CA SER A 22 10.33 3.64 14.83
C SER A 22 11.81 3.59 14.51
N ASP A 23 12.64 4.14 15.38
CA ASP A 23 14.12 4.11 15.25
C ASP A 23 14.63 4.61 13.88
N GLY A 24 13.90 5.56 13.28
CA GLY A 24 14.21 6.13 11.96
C GLY A 24 13.87 5.23 10.76
N ILE A 25 13.19 4.10 10.99
CA ILE A 25 12.75 3.16 9.96
C ILE A 25 11.24 3.28 9.80
N LEU A 26 10.81 3.66 8.59
CA LEU A 26 9.40 3.60 8.20
C LEU A 26 9.06 2.18 7.75
N ARG A 27 8.17 1.51 8.49
CA ARG A 27 7.79 0.10 8.28
C ARG A 27 6.75 -0.07 7.16
N VAL A 28 7.12 0.42 5.97
CA VAL A 28 6.34 0.33 4.74
C VAL A 28 7.26 -0.28 3.67
N TRP A 29 6.95 -1.50 3.24
CA TRP A 29 7.83 -2.23 2.33
C TRP A 29 7.13 -2.60 1.02
N LYS A 30 7.87 -2.54 -0.09
CA LYS A 30 7.43 -3.15 -1.33
C LYS A 30 7.46 -4.67 -1.18
N PHE A 31 6.61 -5.38 -1.92
CA PHE A 31 6.50 -6.84 -1.91
C PHE A 31 7.85 -7.56 -1.75
N GLY A 32 7.87 -8.57 -0.87
CA GLY A 32 9.05 -9.39 -0.60
C GLY A 32 10.27 -8.65 -0.04
N SER A 33 10.13 -7.36 0.35
CA SER A 33 11.23 -6.55 0.90
C SER A 33 11.09 -6.30 2.41
N ALA A 34 9.99 -6.75 3.03
CA ALA A 34 9.87 -6.76 4.47
C ALA A 34 10.90 -7.76 5.05
N PRO A 35 11.50 -7.46 6.23
CA PRO A 35 12.38 -8.41 6.91
C PRO A 35 11.59 -9.66 7.32
N ASP A 36 12.29 -10.77 7.61
CA ASP A 36 11.66 -12.05 7.98
C ASP A 36 10.76 -11.96 9.23
N GLU A 37 11.13 -11.09 10.18
CA GLU A 37 10.36 -10.83 11.41
C GLU A 37 10.12 -9.31 11.56
N PRO A 38 9.17 -8.73 10.80
CA PRO A 38 8.89 -7.31 10.85
C PRO A 38 8.19 -6.93 12.16
N GLN A 39 8.61 -5.82 12.77
CA GLN A 39 7.96 -5.29 13.96
C GLN A 39 6.59 -4.71 13.62
N ALA A 40 5.52 -5.20 14.25
CA ALA A 40 4.17 -4.65 14.11
C ALA A 40 4.00 -3.26 14.79
N PRO A 41 3.13 -2.38 14.26
CA PRO A 41 2.43 -2.50 12.97
C PRO A 41 3.35 -2.25 11.77
N TYR A 42 2.99 -2.84 10.63
CA TYR A 42 3.69 -2.63 9.38
C TYR A 42 2.78 -2.76 8.16
N VAL A 43 3.27 -2.27 7.02
CA VAL A 43 2.55 -2.28 5.75
C VAL A 43 3.40 -2.88 4.66
N THR A 44 2.80 -3.72 3.82
CA THR A 44 3.39 -4.13 2.55
C THR A 44 2.51 -3.68 1.39
N TRP A 45 3.11 -3.48 0.21
CA TRP A 45 2.36 -3.13 -0.98
C TRP A 45 2.94 -3.78 -2.23
N GLN A 46 2.07 -4.09 -3.18
CA GLN A 46 2.45 -4.77 -4.41
C GLN A 46 1.52 -4.44 -5.58
N THR A 47 2.07 -4.35 -6.78
CA THR A 47 1.25 -4.28 -7.99
C THR A 47 0.66 -5.65 -8.27
N ILE A 48 -0.66 -5.78 -8.17
CA ILE A 48 -1.38 -7.05 -8.41
C ILE A 48 -1.94 -7.15 -9.82
N SER A 49 -2.15 -6.02 -10.49
CA SER A 49 -2.60 -5.95 -11.89
C SER A 49 -2.23 -4.61 -12.50
N GLY A 50 -2.31 -4.51 -13.82
CA GLY A 50 -2.14 -3.25 -14.54
C GLY A 50 -2.25 -3.45 -16.04
N ASP A 51 -2.68 -2.40 -16.72
CA ASP A 51 -2.93 -2.37 -18.15
C ASP A 51 -2.45 -1.04 -18.72
N SER A 52 -2.03 -1.02 -19.98
CA SER A 52 -1.73 0.25 -20.66
C SER A 52 -3.00 0.89 -21.21
N ASN A 53 -3.11 2.21 -21.08
CA ASN A 53 -4.15 2.98 -21.75
C ASN A 53 -3.83 3.09 -23.24
N SER A 54 -4.27 2.06 -23.98
CA SER A 54 -3.75 1.73 -25.30
C SER A 54 -4.33 2.62 -26.42
N ASN A 55 -3.48 2.95 -27.40
CA ASN A 55 -3.83 3.68 -28.61
C ASN A 55 -3.53 2.82 -29.85
N LEU A 56 -4.28 2.99 -30.94
CA LEU A 56 -4.07 2.22 -32.19
C LEU A 56 -2.94 2.77 -33.07
N ASP A 57 -2.69 4.07 -32.97
CA ASP A 57 -1.79 4.82 -33.86
C ASP A 57 -0.52 5.33 -33.15
N SER A 58 -0.39 5.06 -31.86
CA SER A 58 0.67 5.60 -31.02
C SER A 58 0.97 4.68 -29.83
N ARG A 59 2.06 4.96 -29.13
CA ARG A 59 2.34 4.30 -27.86
C ARG A 59 1.36 4.81 -26.80
N PRO A 60 0.99 3.96 -25.81
CA PRO A 60 0.26 4.43 -24.64
C PRO A 60 1.00 5.60 -23.99
N VAL A 61 0.26 6.61 -23.54
CA VAL A 61 0.79 7.78 -22.82
C VAL A 61 0.63 7.66 -21.30
N SER A 62 -0.13 6.66 -20.86
CA SER A 62 -0.31 6.33 -19.45
C SER A 62 -0.61 4.84 -19.28
N ASP A 63 -0.43 4.38 -18.04
CA ASP A 63 -0.74 3.04 -17.58
C ASP A 63 -1.71 3.11 -16.40
N ASN A 64 -2.56 2.10 -16.27
CA ASN A 64 -3.29 1.81 -15.06
C ASN A 64 -2.51 0.76 -14.23
N ALA A 65 -2.41 0.97 -12.93
CA ALA A 65 -1.88 -0.04 -12.00
C ALA A 65 -2.83 -0.23 -10.83
N ILE A 66 -3.14 -1.48 -10.52
CA ILE A 66 -3.85 -1.86 -9.30
C ILE A 66 -2.80 -2.30 -8.27
N ILE A 67 -2.76 -1.58 -7.16
CA ILE A 67 -1.86 -1.84 -6.05
C ILE A 67 -2.66 -2.37 -4.88
N GLN A 68 -2.28 -3.54 -4.38
CA GLN A 68 -2.77 -4.04 -3.10
C GLN A 68 -1.88 -3.49 -1.99
N ILE A 69 -2.52 -3.06 -0.91
CA ILE A 69 -1.89 -2.60 0.32
C ILE A 69 -2.37 -3.54 1.42
N ASP A 70 -1.42 -4.15 2.12
CA ASP A 70 -1.64 -5.11 3.19
C ASP A 70 -1.09 -4.54 4.49
N VAL A 71 -1.94 -4.48 5.51
CA VAL A 71 -1.65 -3.91 6.83
C VAL A 71 -1.66 -5.00 7.88
N TYR A 72 -0.61 -5.08 8.70
CA TYR A 72 -0.48 -6.06 9.78
C TYR A 72 -0.23 -5.34 11.10
N ALA A 73 -0.94 -5.71 12.15
CA ALA A 73 -0.75 -5.15 13.49
C ALA A 73 -0.96 -6.17 14.61
N THR A 74 -0.84 -5.74 15.87
CA THR A 74 -1.06 -6.58 17.05
C THR A 74 -2.53 -6.71 17.45
N ASP A 75 -3.38 -5.78 17.03
CA ASP A 75 -4.81 -5.73 17.31
C ASP A 75 -5.57 -5.06 16.14
N GLU A 76 -6.87 -5.32 16.06
CA GLU A 76 -7.74 -4.90 14.97
C GLU A 76 -7.92 -3.37 14.90
N ASP A 77 -7.95 -2.67 16.05
CA ASP A 77 -8.11 -1.21 16.08
C ASP A 77 -6.88 -0.51 15.50
N VAL A 78 -5.67 -1.06 15.73
CA VAL A 78 -4.44 -0.54 15.14
C VAL A 78 -4.37 -0.83 13.64
N VAL A 79 -4.87 -1.98 13.19
CA VAL A 79 -4.99 -2.25 11.75
C VAL A 79 -5.87 -1.19 11.06
N GLU A 80 -7.04 -0.89 11.63
CA GLU A 80 -7.96 0.11 11.06
C GLU A 80 -7.34 1.51 11.02
N GLN A 81 -6.66 1.92 12.10
CA GLN A 81 -5.95 3.20 12.16
C GLN A 81 -4.86 3.31 11.09
N VAL A 82 -4.04 2.27 10.92
CA VAL A 82 -2.98 2.26 9.92
C VAL A 82 -3.54 2.22 8.50
N ALA A 83 -4.56 1.40 8.24
CA ALA A 83 -5.20 1.32 6.93
C ALA A 83 -5.82 2.67 6.53
N THR A 84 -6.50 3.32 7.46
CA THR A 84 -7.08 4.66 7.25
C THR A 84 -5.98 5.68 6.96
N ALA A 85 -4.93 5.74 7.78
CA ALA A 85 -3.82 6.67 7.56
C ALA A 85 -3.12 6.43 6.22
N MET A 86 -2.91 5.17 5.83
CA MET A 86 -2.31 4.82 4.55
C MET A 86 -3.19 5.22 3.36
N ARG A 87 -4.50 4.97 3.44
CA ARG A 87 -5.46 5.39 2.41
C ARG A 87 -5.44 6.90 2.26
N ASP A 88 -5.65 7.63 3.35
CA ASP A 88 -5.74 9.09 3.34
C ASP A 88 -4.44 9.73 2.82
N ALA A 89 -3.27 9.12 3.07
CA ALA A 89 -1.98 9.58 2.58
C ALA A 89 -1.77 9.45 1.06
N ILE A 90 -2.53 8.58 0.38
CA ILE A 90 -2.33 8.28 -1.06
C ILE A 90 -3.55 8.59 -1.94
N GLU A 91 -4.73 8.78 -1.35
CA GLU A 91 -6.01 8.90 -2.08
C GLU A 91 -6.15 10.21 -2.89
N LEU A 92 -5.21 11.14 -2.77
CA LEU A 92 -5.13 12.31 -3.67
C LEU A 92 -4.41 12.00 -5.01
N ASP A 93 -3.67 10.90 -5.07
CA ASP A 93 -2.92 10.47 -6.26
C ASP A 93 -3.49 9.19 -6.90
N CYS A 94 -4.44 8.54 -6.23
CA CYS A 94 -5.09 7.31 -6.65
C CYS A 94 -6.52 7.19 -6.09
N TYR A 95 -7.24 6.12 -6.42
CA TYR A 95 -8.58 5.87 -5.86
C TYR A 95 -8.75 4.42 -5.43
N VAL A 96 -9.52 4.20 -4.36
CA VAL A 96 -9.84 2.85 -3.88
C VAL A 96 -10.74 2.12 -4.87
N VAL A 97 -10.37 0.89 -5.22
CA VAL A 97 -11.15 -0.01 -6.10
C VAL A 97 -11.68 -1.23 -5.36
N ARG A 98 -11.11 -1.56 -4.19
CA ARG A 98 -11.60 -2.64 -3.34
C ARG A 98 -11.28 -2.33 -1.87
N TYR A 99 -12.29 -2.42 -1.02
CA TYR A 99 -12.10 -2.61 0.41
C TYR A 99 -12.01 -4.12 0.65
N GLY A 100 -10.87 -4.58 1.13
CA GLY A 100 -10.53 -5.99 1.14
C GLY A 100 -10.91 -6.72 2.42
N GLU A 101 -10.27 -7.87 2.60
CA GLU A 101 -10.56 -8.78 3.70
C GLU A 101 -9.91 -8.27 4.98
N ALA A 102 -10.65 -8.39 6.08
CA ALA A 102 -10.14 -8.32 7.44
C ALA A 102 -10.05 -9.75 7.97
N ASP A 103 -8.84 -10.23 8.23
CA ASP A 103 -8.58 -11.59 8.66
C ASP A 103 -7.38 -11.67 9.63
N LYS A 104 -6.82 -12.86 9.80
CA LYS A 104 -5.57 -13.07 10.52
C LYS A 104 -4.59 -13.76 9.62
N ASP A 105 -3.38 -13.22 9.56
CA ASP A 105 -2.29 -13.80 8.80
C ASP A 105 -2.04 -15.25 9.26
N PRO A 106 -2.08 -16.25 8.38
CA PRO A 106 -2.00 -17.65 8.77
C PRO A 106 -0.63 -18.07 9.32
N VAL A 107 0.42 -17.27 9.09
CA VAL A 107 1.79 -17.57 9.53
C VAL A 107 2.08 -16.94 10.90
N THR A 108 1.79 -15.66 11.05
CA THR A 108 2.09 -14.86 12.24
C THR A 108 0.92 -14.79 13.24
N GLY A 109 -0.31 -15.05 12.78
CA GLY A 109 -1.55 -14.90 13.56
C GLY A 109 -1.98 -13.46 13.80
N MET A 110 -1.28 -12.48 13.22
CA MET A 110 -1.56 -11.06 13.37
C MET A 110 -2.86 -10.68 12.67
N PRO A 111 -3.70 -9.82 13.27
CA PRO A 111 -4.75 -9.11 12.54
C PRO A 111 -4.19 -8.47 11.26
N HIS A 112 -4.91 -8.67 10.18
CA HIS A 112 -4.54 -8.23 8.85
C HIS A 112 -5.74 -7.58 8.15
N TYR A 113 -5.46 -6.53 7.38
CA TYR A 113 -6.44 -5.92 6.48
C TYR A 113 -5.79 -5.56 5.15
N SER A 114 -6.48 -5.84 4.06
CA SER A 114 -6.05 -5.44 2.72
C SER A 114 -7.04 -4.46 2.09
N PHE A 115 -6.53 -3.60 1.22
CA PHE A 115 -7.35 -2.82 0.28
C PHE A 115 -6.57 -2.56 -1.00
N ASP A 116 -7.30 -2.32 -2.09
CA ASP A 116 -6.70 -2.10 -3.40
C ASP A 116 -6.99 -0.68 -3.89
N VAL A 117 -5.98 -0.06 -4.46
CA VAL A 117 -6.07 1.26 -5.11
C VAL A 117 -5.65 1.18 -6.56
N SER A 118 -6.25 2.02 -7.40
CA SER A 118 -5.90 2.14 -8.80
C SER A 118 -5.24 3.49 -9.08
N TRP A 119 -4.10 3.42 -9.76
CA TRP A 119 -3.28 4.55 -10.18
C TRP A 119 -3.37 4.74 -11.68
N ILE A 120 -3.44 5.98 -12.14
CA ILE A 120 -3.19 6.35 -13.54
C ILE A 120 -1.81 7.01 -13.59
N VAL A 121 -0.83 6.32 -14.16
CA VAL A 121 0.57 6.75 -14.21
C VAL A 121 0.91 7.21 -15.62
N ASN A 122 1.32 8.47 -15.78
CA ASN A 122 1.78 9.00 -17.06
C ASN A 122 3.18 8.48 -17.41
N ARG A 123 3.44 8.22 -18.70
CA ARG A 123 4.72 7.72 -19.23
C ARG A 123 5.67 8.82 -19.67
#